data_AF-A0A160VGC9-F1
#
_entry.id   AF-A0A160VGC9-F1
#
_cell.length_a   1.000
_cell.length_b   1.000
_cell.length_c   1.000
_cell.angle_alpha   90.00
_cell.angle_beta   90.00
_cell.angle_gamma   90.00
#
_symmetry.space_group_name_H-M   'P 1'
#
loop_
_entity.id
_entity.type
_entity.pdbx_description
1 polymer ?
#
loop_
_entity_poly.entity_id
_entity_poly.type
_entity_poly.pdbx_seq_one_letter_code
_entity_poly.pdbx_strand_id
1 'polypeptide(L)'
;MLVALKRMYEHCEPKLFFERIRPFLTGWEPKGVIYKGIDTKPKIFIGGSAAQSSLLQAIDSGLGIQHKSQDSGPFLSEMRKYMPANHRTFLSQLDAAPSISKYVEKINDTLLSNTFNSCVSLLNTFRQKHLEMAITYISKQANDEKASTGTGGTEFVQFLSKAKSETDSSKIN
;
A
#
# COMPACT_ATOMS: atom_id res chain seq x y z
N MET A 1 -7.23 -9.36 -9.33
CA MET A 1 -6.07 -9.01 -8.46
C MET A 1 -5.47 -10.22 -7.75
N LEU A 2 -6.23 -10.97 -6.94
CA LEU A 2 -5.71 -12.12 -6.16
C LEU A 2 -5.01 -13.21 -7.00
N VAL A 3 -5.59 -13.60 -8.14
CA VAL A 3 -4.99 -14.59 -9.04
C VAL A 3 -3.63 -14.11 -9.55
N ALA A 4 -3.55 -12.87 -10.03
CA ALA A 4 -2.31 -12.29 -10.52
C ALA A 4 -1.24 -12.18 -9.41
N LEU A 5 -1.63 -11.83 -8.18
CA LEU A 5 -0.70 -11.77 -7.04
C LEU A 5 -0.02 -13.13 -6.80
N LYS A 6 -0.78 -14.24 -6.86
CA LYS A 6 -0.22 -15.58 -6.65
C LYS A 6 0.81 -15.98 -7.71
N ARG A 7 0.78 -15.38 -8.89
CA ARG A 7 1.76 -15.67 -9.96
C ARG A 7 3.14 -15.11 -9.67
N MET A 8 3.30 -14.24 -8.66
CA MET A 8 4.61 -13.78 -8.20
C MET A 8 5.55 -14.95 -7.87
N TYR A 9 5.01 -16.01 -7.28
CA TYR A 9 5.78 -17.20 -6.91
C TYR A 9 6.29 -18.01 -8.13
N GLU A 10 5.73 -17.81 -9.33
CA GLU A 10 6.12 -18.54 -10.54
C GLU A 10 7.48 -18.09 -11.07
N HIS A 11 7.81 -16.80 -10.92
CA HIS A 11 8.95 -16.18 -11.61
C HIS A 11 9.82 -15.29 -10.72
N CYS A 12 9.51 -15.18 -9.43
CA CYS A 12 10.28 -14.36 -8.49
C CYS A 12 10.67 -15.22 -7.28
N GLU A 13 11.91 -15.70 -7.25
CA GLU A 13 12.42 -16.47 -6.11
C GLU A 13 12.61 -15.54 -4.89
N PRO A 14 12.13 -15.90 -3.68
CA PRO A 14 12.22 -15.05 -2.49
C PRO A 14 13.64 -14.58 -2.15
N LYS A 15 14.61 -15.50 -2.14
CA LYS A 15 15.99 -15.18 -1.79
C LYS A 15 16.64 -14.25 -2.81
N LEU A 16 16.45 -14.53 -4.11
CA LEU A 16 16.94 -13.68 -5.19
C LEU A 16 16.33 -12.27 -5.13
N PHE A 17 15.02 -12.16 -4.90
CA PHE A 17 14.39 -10.87 -4.71
C PHE A 17 15.02 -10.10 -3.55
N PHE A 18 15.16 -10.74 -2.40
CA PHE A 18 15.68 -10.11 -1.19
C PHE A 18 17.14 -9.64 -1.33
N GLU A 19 18.01 -10.49 -1.87
CA GLU A 19 19.45 -10.24 -1.93
C GLU A 19 19.86 -9.42 -3.16
N ARG A 20 19.15 -9.56 -4.29
CA ARG A 20 19.60 -9.01 -5.58
C ARG A 20 18.70 -7.93 -6.16
N ILE A 21 17.41 -7.88 -5.81
CA ILE A 21 16.48 -6.89 -6.38
C ILE A 21 16.17 -5.80 -5.37
N ARG A 22 15.75 -6.18 -4.15
CA ARG A 22 15.36 -5.27 -3.07
C ARG A 22 16.40 -4.18 -2.76
N PRO A 23 17.73 -4.43 -2.78
CA PRO A 23 18.72 -3.38 -2.54
C PRO A 23 18.61 -2.21 -3.52
N PHE A 24 18.31 -2.47 -4.79
CA PHE A 24 18.16 -1.44 -5.82
C PHE A 24 16.83 -0.68 -5.73
N LEU A 25 15.85 -1.21 -4.98
CA LEU A 25 14.56 -0.56 -4.74
C LEU A 25 14.55 0.28 -3.46
N THR A 26 15.57 0.14 -2.61
CA THR A 26 15.65 0.84 -1.34
C THR A 26 16.05 2.30 -1.56
N GLY A 27 15.44 3.21 -0.82
CA GLY A 27 15.76 4.63 -0.86
C GLY A 27 17.11 4.94 -0.21
N TRP A 28 17.39 6.23 -0.03
CA TRP A 28 18.72 6.71 0.37
C TRP A 28 18.77 7.35 1.75
N GLU A 29 17.81 7.07 2.63
CA GLU A 29 17.80 7.59 4.00
C GLU A 29 18.92 7.02 4.89
N PRO A 30 19.44 7.77 5.87
CA PRO A 30 19.28 9.22 6.07
C PRO A 30 20.27 10.05 5.24
N LYS A 31 21.17 9.41 4.47
CA LYS A 31 22.31 10.06 3.81
C LYS A 31 21.93 10.94 2.62
N GLY A 32 20.85 10.59 1.92
CA GLY A 32 20.41 11.21 0.68
C GLY A 32 21.37 11.00 -0.50
N VAL A 33 21.05 11.64 -1.62
CA VAL A 33 21.85 11.65 -2.85
C VAL A 33 22.06 13.09 -3.32
N ILE A 34 23.29 13.44 -3.70
CA ILE A 34 23.61 14.73 -4.31
C ILE A 34 23.37 14.62 -5.82
N TYR A 35 22.45 15.43 -6.33
CA TYR A 35 22.16 15.54 -7.76
C TYR A 35 23.09 16.59 -8.38
N LYS A 36 24.33 16.19 -8.67
CA LYS A 36 25.39 17.08 -9.18
C LYS A 36 24.91 17.86 -10.42
N GLY A 37 25.06 19.18 -10.39
CA GLY A 37 24.61 20.09 -11.45
C GLY A 37 23.18 20.60 -11.28
N ILE A 38 22.40 20.05 -10.33
CA ILE A 38 21.04 20.49 -10.01
C ILE A 38 20.98 21.07 -8.59
N ASP A 39 21.50 20.35 -7.60
CA ASP A 39 21.54 20.79 -6.20
C ASP A 39 22.84 20.30 -5.54
N THR A 40 23.39 21.13 -4.65
CA THR A 40 24.59 20.81 -3.86
C THR A 40 24.25 20.12 -2.54
N LYS A 41 23.00 20.20 -2.07
CA LYS A 41 22.52 19.53 -0.85
C LYS A 41 22.00 18.13 -1.17
N PRO A 42 22.30 17.11 -0.34
CA PRO A 42 21.72 15.78 -0.49
C PRO A 42 20.19 15.83 -0.45
N LYS A 43 19.54 15.14 -1.39
CA LYS A 43 18.09 14.94 -1.39
C LYS A 43 17.76 13.55 -0.89
N ILE A 44 16.73 13.50 -0.06
CA ILE A 44 16.20 12.27 0.50
C ILE A 44 14.91 11.95 -0.24
N PHE A 45 14.87 10.75 -0.83
CA PHE A 45 13.68 10.21 -1.48
C PHE A 45 13.47 8.78 -1.03
N ILE A 46 12.20 8.43 -0.87
CA ILE A 46 11.76 7.12 -0.40
C ILE A 46 11.91 6.11 -1.54
N GLY A 47 12.33 4.89 -1.18
CA GLY A 47 12.46 3.78 -2.12
C GLY A 47 11.14 3.34 -2.74
N GLY A 48 11.23 2.49 -3.76
CA GLY A 48 10.07 1.95 -4.44
C GLY A 48 9.23 1.07 -3.52
N SER A 49 7.92 1.30 -3.46
CA SER A 49 7.01 0.43 -2.71
C SER A 49 5.62 0.33 -3.35
N ALA A 50 4.88 -0.74 -3.03
CA ALA A 50 3.53 -0.94 -3.54
C ALA A 50 2.55 0.18 -3.11
N ALA A 51 2.85 0.95 -2.06
CA ALA A 51 2.04 2.09 -1.63
C ALA A 51 2.05 3.26 -2.62
N GLN A 52 3.01 3.27 -3.57
CA GLN A 52 3.07 4.21 -4.70
C GLN A 52 2.15 3.76 -5.86
N SER A 53 1.51 2.59 -5.78
CA SER A 53 0.48 2.20 -6.72
C SER A 53 -0.80 3.01 -6.48
N SER A 54 -1.27 3.71 -7.51
CA SER A 54 -2.52 4.48 -7.43
C SER A 54 -3.76 3.58 -7.37
N LEU A 55 -3.67 2.32 -7.80
CA LEU A 55 -4.82 1.41 -7.90
C LEU A 55 -5.44 1.13 -6.52
N LEU A 56 -4.64 0.72 -5.53
CA LEU A 56 -5.18 0.37 -4.21
C LEU A 56 -5.74 1.60 -3.51
N GLN A 57 -5.04 2.74 -3.57
CA GLN A 57 -5.54 3.99 -3.00
C GLN A 57 -6.83 4.47 -3.69
N ALA A 58 -6.99 4.24 -5.00
CA ALA A 58 -8.23 4.57 -5.71
C ALA A 58 -9.41 3.68 -5.27
N ILE A 59 -9.17 2.37 -5.06
CA ILE A 59 -10.18 1.46 -4.52
C ILE A 59 -10.56 1.86 -3.10
N ASP A 60 -9.57 2.24 -2.27
CA ASP A 60 -9.83 2.74 -0.92
C ASP A 60 -10.72 3.99 -0.94
N SER A 61 -10.33 5.00 -1.72
CA SER A 61 -11.11 6.23 -1.89
C SER A 61 -12.54 5.95 -2.40
N GLY A 62 -12.67 5.10 -3.43
CA GLY A 62 -13.97 4.75 -4.01
C GLY A 62 -14.88 4.02 -3.01
N LEU A 63 -14.35 3.05 -2.27
CA LEU A 63 -15.10 2.34 -1.22
C LEU A 63 -15.26 3.16 0.07
N GLY A 64 -14.65 4.33 0.18
CA GLY A 64 -14.70 5.16 1.37
C GLY A 64 -13.88 4.63 2.55
N ILE A 65 -12.87 3.78 2.28
CA ILE A 65 -11.95 3.25 3.29
C ILE A 65 -10.98 4.36 3.71
N GLN A 66 -10.91 4.64 5.01
CA GLN A 66 -10.04 5.68 5.55
C GLN A 66 -8.92 5.08 6.42
N HIS A 67 -7.68 5.44 6.09
CA HIS A 67 -6.48 5.06 6.84
C HIS A 67 -6.12 6.15 7.84
N LYS A 68 -6.70 6.09 9.05
CA LYS A 68 -6.61 7.16 10.07
C LYS A 68 -5.44 6.99 11.02
N SER A 69 -4.91 5.77 11.14
CA SER A 69 -3.80 5.49 12.04
C SER A 69 -2.52 6.16 11.60
N GLN A 70 -1.71 6.58 12.58
CA GLN A 70 -0.34 7.06 12.34
C GLN A 70 0.54 5.99 11.69
N ASP A 71 0.22 4.72 11.90
CA ASP A 71 0.95 3.59 11.33
C ASP A 71 0.58 3.28 9.88
N SER A 72 -0.35 4.04 9.27
CA SER A 72 -0.82 3.81 7.88
C SER A 72 -1.02 5.09 7.07
N GLY A 73 -1.88 5.99 7.52
CA GLY A 73 -2.37 7.16 6.78
C GLY A 73 -1.27 8.12 6.31
N PRO A 74 -0.36 8.57 7.19
CA PRO A 74 0.71 9.49 6.83
C PRO A 74 1.60 8.93 5.71
N PHE A 75 1.98 7.65 5.81
CA PHE A 75 2.81 7.00 4.79
C PHE A 75 2.10 6.91 3.44
N LEU A 76 0.83 6.47 3.41
CA LEU A 76 0.04 6.41 2.17
C LEU A 76 -0.11 7.78 1.51
N SER A 77 -0.32 8.82 2.31
CA SER A 77 -0.42 10.20 1.85
C SER A 77 0.89 10.70 1.26
N GLU A 78 2.02 10.40 1.92
CA GLU A 78 3.35 10.73 1.40
C GLU A 78 3.63 10.03 0.07
N MET A 79 3.25 8.76 -0.06
CA MET A 79 3.44 7.97 -1.28
C MET A 79 2.69 8.52 -2.49
N ARG A 80 1.61 9.31 -2.29
CA ARG A 80 0.96 9.99 -3.41
C ARG A 80 1.90 10.95 -4.12
N LYS A 81 2.85 11.60 -3.43
CA LYS A 81 3.85 12.49 -4.05
C LYS A 81 4.75 11.77 -5.06
N TYR A 82 4.86 10.45 -4.96
CA TYR A 82 5.63 9.59 -5.86
C TYR A 82 4.78 9.01 -7.01
N MET A 83 3.49 9.35 -7.09
CA MET A 83 2.61 8.94 -8.19
C MET A 83 2.62 9.97 -9.33
N PRO A 84 2.33 9.55 -10.58
CA PRO A 84 2.13 10.47 -11.70
C PRO A 84 1.10 11.56 -11.40
N ALA A 85 1.31 12.77 -11.93
CA ALA A 85 0.45 13.93 -11.63
C ALA A 85 -1.03 13.67 -11.90
N ASN A 86 -1.37 13.10 -13.06
CA ASN A 86 -2.75 12.79 -13.42
C ASN A 86 -3.38 11.74 -12.47
N HIS A 87 -2.59 10.80 -11.95
CA HIS A 87 -3.08 9.82 -10.99
C HIS A 87 -3.36 10.47 -9.63
N ARG A 88 -2.50 11.39 -9.18
CA ARG A 88 -2.77 12.18 -7.98
C ARG A 88 -4.05 12.99 -8.11
N THR A 89 -4.23 13.68 -9.23
CA THR A 89 -5.44 14.45 -9.52
C THR A 89 -6.68 13.57 -9.47
N PHE A 90 -6.62 12.39 -10.10
CA PHE A 90 -7.70 11.41 -10.05
C PHE A 90 -8.03 10.96 -8.62
N LEU A 91 -7.01 10.65 -7.80
CA LEU A 91 -7.23 10.29 -6.39
C LEU A 91 -7.86 11.43 -5.59
N SER A 92 -7.41 12.67 -5.79
CA SER A 92 -8.02 13.85 -5.14
C SER A 92 -9.47 14.07 -5.55
N GLN A 93 -9.82 13.79 -6.81
CA GLN A 93 -11.20 13.85 -7.28
C GLN A 93 -12.07 12.75 -6.66
N LEU A 94 -11.55 11.52 -6.53
CA LEU A 94 -12.24 10.44 -5.83
C LEU A 94 -12.46 10.75 -4.36
N ASP A 95 -11.47 11.32 -3.66
CA ASP A 95 -11.61 11.69 -2.25
C ASP A 95 -12.69 12.76 -2.03
N ALA A 96 -12.88 13.66 -3.00
CA ALA A 96 -13.90 14.71 -2.96
C ALA A 96 -15.28 14.26 -3.47
N ALA A 97 -15.37 13.10 -4.12
CA ALA A 97 -16.60 12.58 -4.68
C ALA A 97 -17.56 12.08 -3.59
N PRO A 98 -18.87 11.95 -3.89
CA PRO A 98 -19.81 11.30 -2.99
C PRO A 98 -19.35 9.88 -2.63
N SER A 99 -19.38 9.58 -1.34
CA SER A 99 -18.93 8.29 -0.82
C SER A 99 -19.92 7.18 -1.17
N ILE A 100 -19.40 6.10 -1.78
CA ILE A 100 -20.19 4.89 -2.06
C ILE A 100 -20.70 4.27 -0.76
N SER A 101 -19.86 4.16 0.27
CA SER A 101 -20.28 3.58 1.55
C SER A 101 -21.45 4.35 2.17
N LYS A 102 -21.38 5.69 2.23
CA LYS A 102 -22.48 6.52 2.72
C LYS A 102 -23.75 6.38 1.87
N TYR A 103 -23.62 6.21 0.56
CA TYR A 103 -24.77 5.96 -0.30
C TYR A 103 -25.44 4.61 0.03
N VAL A 104 -24.65 3.54 0.17
CA VAL A 104 -25.18 2.22 0.51
C VAL A 104 -25.84 2.23 1.90
N GLU A 105 -25.20 2.80 2.91
CA GLU A 105 -25.77 2.97 4.26
C GLU A 105 -27.11 3.74 4.22
N LYS A 106 -27.20 4.80 3.40
CA LYS A 106 -28.42 5.60 3.28
C LYS A 106 -29.57 4.82 2.65
N ILE A 107 -29.30 4.03 1.60
CA ILE A 107 -30.32 3.23 0.92
C ILE A 107 -30.80 2.09 1.84
N ASN A 108 -29.91 1.58 2.70
CA ASN A 108 -30.20 0.50 3.65
C ASN A 108 -30.82 -0.74 2.98
N ASP A 109 -30.35 -1.03 1.76
CA ASP A 109 -30.75 -2.22 1.01
C ASP A 109 -29.78 -3.37 1.29
N THR A 110 -30.34 -4.52 1.67
CA THR A 110 -29.55 -5.69 2.08
C THR A 110 -28.65 -6.21 0.96
N LEU A 111 -29.10 -6.19 -0.29
CA LEU A 111 -28.30 -6.67 -1.42
C LEU A 111 -27.11 -5.72 -1.69
N LEU A 112 -27.34 -4.41 -1.65
CA LEU A 112 -26.28 -3.41 -1.81
C LEU A 112 -25.28 -3.48 -0.65
N SER A 113 -25.72 -3.58 0.60
CA SER A 113 -24.83 -3.74 1.77
C SER A 113 -23.97 -5.00 1.65
N ASN A 114 -24.58 -6.13 1.30
CA ASN A 114 -23.85 -7.39 1.11
C ASN A 114 -22.83 -7.31 -0.05
N THR A 115 -23.19 -6.64 -1.14
CA THR A 115 -22.32 -6.46 -2.30
C THR A 115 -21.12 -5.56 -1.94
N PHE A 116 -21.37 -4.44 -1.26
CA PHE A 116 -20.33 -3.55 -0.77
C PHE A 116 -19.37 -4.27 0.19
N ASN A 117 -19.91 -4.99 1.18
CA ASN A 117 -19.13 -5.76 2.14
C ASN A 117 -18.32 -6.89 1.47
N SER A 118 -18.82 -7.44 0.37
CA SER A 118 -18.08 -8.42 -0.45
C SER A 118 -16.87 -7.77 -1.13
N CYS A 119 -17.01 -6.55 -1.67
CA CYS A 119 -15.88 -5.79 -2.22
C CYS A 119 -14.82 -5.50 -1.16
N VAL A 120 -15.23 -5.02 0.02
CA VAL A 120 -14.32 -4.77 1.16
C VAL A 120 -13.62 -6.06 1.59
N SER A 121 -14.34 -7.18 1.66
CA SER A 121 -13.77 -8.49 2.03
C SER A 121 -12.75 -9.02 1.01
N LEU A 122 -13.02 -8.83 -0.29
CA LEU A 122 -12.08 -9.20 -1.36
C LEU A 122 -10.80 -8.37 -1.30
N LEU A 123 -10.91 -7.06 -1.04
CA LEU A 123 -9.74 -6.20 -0.83
C LEU A 123 -8.96 -6.59 0.42
N ASN A 124 -9.64 -6.89 1.53
CA ASN A 124 -9.01 -7.36 2.75
C ASN A 124 -8.27 -8.69 2.54
N THR A 125 -8.85 -9.61 1.76
CA THR A 125 -8.21 -10.87 1.36
C THR A 125 -6.95 -10.63 0.53
N PHE A 126 -6.97 -9.65 -0.37
CA PHE A 126 -5.78 -9.23 -1.11
C PHE A 126 -4.69 -8.70 -0.18
N ARG A 127 -5.04 -7.83 0.77
CA ARG A 127 -4.09 -7.26 1.75
C ARG A 127 -3.49 -8.34 2.64
N GLN A 128 -4.28 -9.31 3.09
CA GLN A 128 -3.81 -10.47 3.84
C GLN A 128 -2.80 -11.29 3.02
N LYS A 129 -3.11 -11.61 1.77
CA LYS A 129 -2.19 -12.35 0.88
C LYS A 129 -0.92 -11.56 0.57
N HIS A 130 -1.02 -10.24 0.43
CA HIS A 130 0.15 -9.38 0.24
C HIS A 130 1.04 -9.33 1.49
N LEU A 131 0.46 -9.28 2.70
CA LEU A 131 1.22 -9.37 3.96
C LEU A 131 1.96 -10.71 4.09
N GLU A 132 1.28 -11.83 3.82
CA GLU A 132 1.90 -13.17 3.81
C GLU A 132 3.08 -13.26 2.82
N MET A 133 2.90 -12.66 1.64
CA MET A 133 3.96 -12.57 0.63
C MET A 133 5.12 -11.71 1.13
N ALA A 134 4.87 -10.51 1.66
CA ALA A 134 5.93 -9.64 2.17
C ALA A 134 6.73 -10.32 3.29
N ILE A 135 6.07 -11.02 4.22
CA ILE A 135 6.75 -11.83 5.25
C ILE A 135 7.64 -12.90 4.62
N THR A 136 7.14 -13.58 3.59
CA THR A 136 7.88 -14.67 2.91
C THR A 136 9.10 -14.13 2.14
N TYR A 137 8.96 -13.01 1.45
CA TYR A 137 10.00 -12.42 0.60
C TYR A 137 10.97 -11.52 1.37
N ILE A 138 10.63 -11.08 2.58
CA ILE A 138 11.44 -10.15 3.38
C ILE A 138 11.85 -10.78 4.69
N SER A 139 10.92 -10.93 5.64
CA SER A 139 11.28 -11.36 7.01
C SER A 139 11.88 -12.75 7.07
N LYS A 140 11.36 -13.72 6.30
CA LYS A 140 11.91 -15.08 6.25
C LYS A 140 13.26 -15.20 5.53
N GLN A 141 13.66 -14.18 4.77
CA GLN A 141 14.92 -14.16 4.04
C GLN A 141 16.03 -13.40 4.79
N ALA A 142 15.67 -12.66 5.83
CA ALA A 142 16.61 -11.89 6.63
C ALA A 142 17.28 -12.79 7.69
N ASN A 143 18.60 -12.63 7.85
CA ASN A 143 19.37 -13.34 8.87
C ASN A 143 19.45 -12.57 10.22
N ASP A 144 18.92 -11.34 10.31
CA ASP A 144 18.97 -10.44 11.48
C ASP A 144 17.96 -9.26 11.33
N GLU A 145 17.91 -8.33 12.31
CA GLU A 145 17.00 -7.18 12.51
C GLU A 145 16.59 -6.34 11.26
N LYS A 146 17.29 -6.43 10.12
CA LYS A 146 16.86 -5.84 8.83
C LYS A 146 15.59 -6.48 8.22
N ALA A 147 14.95 -7.37 8.98
CA ALA A 147 13.80 -8.19 8.61
C ALA A 147 12.46 -7.46 8.58
N SER A 148 12.36 -6.27 9.18
CA SER A 148 11.07 -5.61 9.45
C SER A 148 10.83 -4.32 8.67
N THR A 149 11.87 -3.66 8.15
CA THR A 149 11.73 -2.42 7.38
C THR A 149 11.52 -2.69 5.88
N GLY A 150 10.48 -2.14 5.29
CA GLY A 150 10.22 -2.19 3.85
C GLY A 150 11.16 -1.28 3.04
N THR A 151 11.19 -1.44 1.72
CA THR A 151 11.97 -0.57 0.81
C THR A 151 11.50 0.90 0.85
N GLY A 152 10.24 1.12 1.24
CA GLY A 152 9.68 2.44 1.52
C GLY A 152 10.00 3.01 2.90
N GLY A 153 10.83 2.34 3.71
CA GLY A 153 11.26 2.83 5.03
C GLY A 153 10.30 2.58 6.20
N THR A 154 9.19 1.87 5.99
CA THR A 154 8.22 1.55 7.05
C THR A 154 8.47 0.20 7.70
N GLU A 155 8.07 0.04 8.96
CA GLU A 155 7.89 -1.28 9.57
C GLU A 155 6.73 -2.01 8.88
N PHE A 156 7.04 -2.75 7.81
CA PHE A 156 6.04 -3.10 6.80
C PHE A 156 4.97 -4.05 7.37
N VAL A 157 5.34 -4.89 8.34
CA VAL A 157 4.39 -5.80 9.00
C VAL A 157 3.34 -5.00 9.78
N GLN A 158 3.77 -3.99 10.54
CA GLN A 158 2.86 -3.10 11.28
C GLN A 158 1.98 -2.31 10.31
N PHE A 159 2.59 -1.67 9.31
CA PHE A 159 1.89 -0.90 8.29
C PHE A 159 0.83 -1.74 7.55
N LEU A 160 1.20 -2.89 7.00
CA LEU A 160 0.30 -3.75 6.23
C LEU A 160 -0.79 -4.36 7.13
N SER A 161 -0.47 -4.76 8.36
CA SER A 161 -1.46 -5.26 9.31
C SER A 161 -2.48 -4.19 9.67
N LYS A 162 -2.01 -2.94 9.86
CA LYS A 162 -2.92 -1.83 10.17
C LYS A 162 -3.81 -1.46 9.00
N ALA A 163 -3.25 -1.33 7.80
CA ALA A 163 -4.02 -1.06 6.59
C ALA A 163 -5.07 -2.15 6.32
N LYS A 164 -4.73 -3.42 6.57
CA LYS A 164 -5.67 -4.56 6.50
C LYS A 164 -6.81 -4.40 7.52
N SER A 165 -6.48 -4.16 8.80
CA SER A 165 -7.48 -3.99 9.86
C SER A 165 -8.44 -2.83 9.56
N GLU A 166 -7.93 -1.68 9.11
CA GLU A 166 -8.77 -0.51 8.76
C GLU A 166 -9.70 -0.79 7.59
N THR A 167 -9.28 -1.61 6.61
CA THR A 167 -10.17 -2.09 5.54
C THR A 167 -11.31 -2.92 6.10
N ASP A 168 -11.02 -3.91 6.94
CA ASP A 168 -12.06 -4.79 7.48
C ASP A 168 -13.07 -4.02 8.35
N SER A 169 -12.60 -3.03 9.11
CA SER A 169 -13.43 -2.13 9.91
C SER A 169 -14.29 -1.16 9.08
N SER A 170 -14.12 -1.11 7.75
CA SER A 170 -14.91 -0.26 6.85
C SER A 170 -16.17 -0.95 6.31
N LYS A 171 -16.44 -2.20 6.73
CA LYS A 171 -17.72 -2.87 6.44
C LYS A 171 -18.88 -2.12 7.10
N ILE A 172 -20.02 -2.17 6.43
CA ILE A 172 -21.26 -1.52 6.87
C ILE A 172 -22.24 -2.59 7.37
N ASN A 173 -23.15 -2.20 8.26
CA ASN A 173 -24.16 -3.12 8.83
C ASN A 173 -25.27 -3.45 7.84
#